data_AF-B0P728-F1
#
_entry.id   AF-B0P728-F1
#
_cell.length_a   1.000
_cell.length_b   1.000
_cell.length_c   1.000
_cell.angle_alpha   90.00
_cell.angle_beta   90.00
_cell.angle_gamma   90.00
#
_symmetry.space_group_name_H-M   'P 1'
#
loop_
_entity.id
_entity.type
_entity.pdbx_description
1 polymer ?
#
loop_
_entity_poly.entity_id
_entity_poly.type
_entity_poly.pdbx_seq_one_letter_code
_entity_poly.pdbx_strand_id
1 'polypeptide(L)'
;MDYKHCCVIDAQNRYKTLVLVVNEPDETGKLQEKVQYYTLSEGERLIDAAPPVMRPHAGADGFIKPAWNSPAWIESATSEEIEAWEAEHPAPSPAPPSESERIASLETQMTDAQMALVEAYEATDGQNTDDLLALAEVYESMLALQARVEALEGGEQVNG
;
A
#
# COMPACT_ATOMS: atom_id res chain seq x y z
N MET A 1 47.35 8.94 2.78
CA MET A 1 46.97 7.67 3.42
C MET A 1 46.23 6.90 2.37
N ASP A 2 46.83 5.82 1.89
CA ASP A 2 46.24 4.98 0.86
C ASP A 2 45.51 3.83 1.58
N TYR A 3 44.20 3.75 1.38
CA TYR A 3 43.35 2.76 2.03
C TYR A 3 42.32 2.20 1.05
N LYS A 4 41.94 0.95 1.23
CA LYS A 4 40.91 0.27 0.43
C LYS A 4 39.98 -0.53 1.35
N HIS A 5 38.75 -0.73 0.89
CA HIS A 5 37.81 -1.61 1.56
C HIS A 5 37.83 -2.97 0.88
N CYS A 6 38.05 -4.03 1.64
CA CYS A 6 38.06 -5.39 1.13
C CYS A 6 36.99 -6.22 1.82
N CYS A 7 36.38 -7.15 1.08
CA CYS A 7 35.47 -8.12 1.67
C CYS A 7 36.27 -9.29 2.23
N VAL A 8 35.92 -9.71 3.44
CA VAL A 8 36.41 -10.95 4.04
C VAL A 8 35.48 -12.08 3.59
N ILE A 9 36.07 -13.13 3.03
CA ILE A 9 35.37 -14.38 2.73
C ILE A 9 36.00 -15.53 3.50
N ASP A 10 35.18 -16.50 3.91
CA ASP A 10 35.64 -17.70 4.58
C ASP A 10 36.17 -18.77 3.61
N ALA A 11 36.53 -19.94 4.15
CA ALA A 11 37.04 -21.07 3.37
C ALA A 11 36.02 -21.63 2.37
N GLN A 12 34.72 -21.39 2.57
CA GLN A 12 33.63 -21.74 1.66
C GLN A 12 33.28 -20.60 0.70
N ASN A 13 34.12 -19.56 0.63
CA ASN A 13 33.92 -18.34 -0.14
C ASN A 13 32.73 -17.50 0.31
N ARG A 14 32.13 -17.74 1.48
CA ARG A 14 30.99 -16.97 1.96
C ARG A 14 31.44 -15.64 2.52
N TYR A 15 30.68 -14.59 2.23
CA TYR A 15 30.91 -13.26 2.77
C TYR A 15 30.77 -13.25 4.29
N LYS A 16 31.73 -12.60 4.96
CA LYS A 16 31.76 -12.47 6.41
C LYS A 16 31.55 -11.03 6.84
N THR A 17 32.35 -10.11 6.28
CA THR A 17 32.32 -8.70 6.63
C THR A 17 33.12 -7.85 5.64
N LEU A 18 32.97 -6.53 5.73
CA LEU A 18 33.80 -5.54 5.04
C LEU A 18 34.84 -4.99 6.02
N VAL A 19 36.11 -4.98 5.61
CA VAL A 19 37.21 -4.47 6.43
C VAL A 19 37.97 -3.35 5.71
N LEU A 20 38.55 -2.47 6.51
CA LEU A 20 39.45 -1.43 6.03
C LEU A 20 40.89 -1.97 6.00
N VAL A 21 41.54 -1.86 4.85
CA VAL A 21 42.96 -2.17 4.68
C VAL A 21 43.71 -0.86 4.45
N VAL A 22 44.66 -0.56 5.32
CA VAL A 22 45.49 0.66 5.25
C VAL A 22 46.91 0.27 4.91
N ASN A 23 47.53 1.03 3.99
CA ASN A 23 48.95 0.91 3.68
C ASN A 23 49.76 1.70 4.72
N GLU A 24 50.39 0.99 5.66
CA GLU A 24 51.26 1.57 6.69
C GLU A 24 52.73 1.16 6.43
N PRO A 25 53.72 2.07 6.60
CA PRO A 25 55.12 1.70 6.51
C PRO A 25 55.53 0.80 7.68
N ASP A 26 56.19 -0.32 7.39
CA ASP A 26 56.79 -1.20 8.38
C ASP A 26 58.05 -0.57 9.02
N GLU A 27 58.67 -1.28 9.96
CA GLU A 27 59.91 -0.86 10.64
C GLU A 27 61.08 -0.61 9.66
N THR A 28 60.98 -1.08 8.42
CA THR A 28 61.97 -0.88 7.35
C THR A 28 61.58 0.21 6.35
N GLY A 29 60.43 0.87 6.54
CA GLY A 29 59.89 1.91 5.67
C GLY A 29 59.16 1.38 4.43
N LYS A 30 58.93 0.06 4.31
CA LYS A 30 58.13 -0.52 3.22
C LYS A 30 56.66 -0.49 3.57
N LEU A 31 55.82 -0.03 2.64
CA LEU A 31 54.37 -0.07 2.83
C LEU A 31 53.88 -1.52 2.87
N GLN A 32 53.19 -1.87 3.96
CA GLN A 32 52.49 -3.14 4.13
C GLN A 32 50.99 -2.89 4.31
N GLU A 33 50.20 -3.79 3.72
CA GLU A 33 48.75 -3.81 3.88
C GLU A 33 48.40 -4.35 5.28
N LYS A 34 47.76 -3.50 6.09
CA LYS A 34 47.33 -3.87 7.43
C LYS A 34 45.81 -3.78 7.53
N VAL A 35 45.20 -4.88 7.97
CA VAL A 35 43.76 -4.93 8.23
C VAL A 35 43.49 -4.22 9.55
N GLN A 36 42.60 -3.23 9.51
CA GLN A 36 42.22 -2.47 10.70
C GLN A 36 41.03 -3.12 11.40
N TYR A 37 41.09 -3.17 12.73
CA TYR A 37 40.01 -3.62 13.61
C TYR A 37 39.45 -5.03 13.33
N TYR A 38 40.20 -5.87 12.60
CA TYR A 38 39.82 -7.23 12.29
C TYR A 38 41.05 -8.13 12.17
N THR A 39 40.94 -9.34 12.74
CA THR A 39 41.97 -10.37 12.65
C THR A 39 41.43 -11.50 11.78
N LEU A 40 42.09 -11.78 10.65
CA LEU A 40 41.73 -12.89 9.78
C LEU A 40 41.92 -14.22 10.52
N SER A 41 40.88 -15.03 10.55
CA SER A 41 40.90 -16.40 11.07
C SER A 41 41.45 -17.38 10.05
N GLU A 42 41.75 -18.61 10.48
CA GLU A 42 42.21 -19.66 9.57
C GLU A 42 41.17 -19.92 8.46
N GLY A 43 41.63 -19.91 7.21
CA GLY A 43 40.78 -20.10 6.02
C GLY A 43 40.07 -18.84 5.52
N GLU A 44 40.12 -17.72 6.24
CA GLU A 44 39.60 -16.45 5.76
C GLU A 44 40.59 -15.76 4.82
N ARG A 45 40.06 -15.06 3.81
CA ARG A 45 40.87 -14.27 2.88
C ARG A 45 40.17 -12.98 2.46
N LEU A 46 40.97 -12.02 2.03
CA LEU A 46 40.51 -10.74 1.52
C LEU A 46 40.30 -10.81 0.01
N ILE A 47 39.20 -10.23 -0.45
CA ILE A 47 38.97 -9.97 -1.86
C ILE A 47 38.70 -8.48 -2.07
N ASP A 48 39.25 -7.96 -3.16
CA ASP A 48 38.99 -6.60 -3.63
C ASP A 48 37.73 -6.60 -4.50
N ALA A 49 36.58 -6.60 -3.84
CA ALA A 49 35.26 -6.60 -4.45
C ALA A 49 34.31 -5.75 -3.63
N ALA A 50 33.32 -5.14 -4.28
CA ALA A 50 32.23 -4.45 -3.58
C ALA A 50 31.45 -5.44 -2.69
N PRO A 51 30.98 -5.03 -1.51
CA PRO A 51 30.20 -5.88 -0.63
C PRO A 51 28.88 -6.33 -1.29
N PRO A 52 28.41 -7.56 -1.00
CA PRO A 52 27.14 -8.04 -1.53
C PRO A 52 25.96 -7.25 -0.94
N VAL A 53 24.90 -7.10 -1.74
CA VAL A 53 23.63 -6.55 -1.26
C VAL A 53 22.91 -7.64 -0.47
N MET A 54 22.76 -7.45 0.84
CA MET A 54 22.05 -8.38 1.70
C MET A 54 20.53 -8.21 1.54
N ARG A 55 19.79 -9.32 1.57
CA ARG A 55 18.33 -9.31 1.51
C ARG A 55 17.76 -8.70 2.82
N PRO A 56 16.94 -7.64 2.76
CA PRO A 56 16.41 -7.01 3.97
C PRO A 56 15.19 -7.73 4.58
N HIS A 57 14.35 -8.34 3.74
CA HIS A 57 13.16 -9.12 4.15
C HIS A 57 12.73 -10.08 3.03
N ALA A 58 11.76 -10.95 3.33
CA ALA A 58 11.17 -11.88 2.38
C ALA A 58 10.67 -11.15 1.12
N GLY A 59 10.95 -11.74 -0.05
CA GLY A 59 10.56 -11.18 -1.35
C GLY A 59 11.34 -9.95 -1.83
N ALA A 60 12.32 -9.44 -1.07
CA ALA A 60 13.21 -8.38 -1.53
C ALA A 60 14.40 -8.92 -2.33
N ASP A 61 14.98 -8.06 -3.17
CA ASP A 61 16.23 -8.35 -3.86
C ASP A 61 17.41 -8.42 -2.87
N GLY A 62 18.39 -9.27 -3.17
CA GLY A 62 19.61 -9.46 -2.38
C GLY A 62 19.89 -10.90 -1.98
N PHE A 63 21.03 -11.09 -1.33
CA PHE A 63 21.53 -12.38 -0.88
C PHE A 63 21.27 -12.60 0.62
N ILE A 64 20.97 -13.84 0.99
CA ILE A 64 20.90 -14.30 2.39
C ILE A 64 22.28 -14.82 2.82
N LYS A 65 22.91 -15.66 1.98
CA LYS A 65 24.26 -16.19 2.19
C LYS A 65 25.12 -15.99 0.93
N PRO A 66 25.60 -14.76 0.69
CA PRO A 66 26.41 -14.48 -0.49
C PRO A 66 27.73 -15.26 -0.45
N ALA A 67 28.05 -15.93 -1.55
CA ALA A 67 29.33 -16.59 -1.78
C ALA A 67 30.04 -16.00 -2.99
N TRP A 68 31.35 -15.84 -2.90
CA TRP A 68 32.18 -15.31 -3.96
C TRP A 68 32.45 -16.39 -5.01
N ASN A 69 31.99 -16.15 -6.22
CA ASN A 69 32.24 -16.98 -7.40
C ASN A 69 32.79 -16.10 -8.54
N SER A 70 33.93 -15.44 -8.25
CA SER A 70 34.71 -14.53 -9.11
C SER A 70 34.24 -14.45 -10.58
N PRO A 71 33.82 -13.27 -11.08
CA PRO A 71 33.96 -11.93 -10.48
C PRO A 71 32.70 -11.44 -9.73
N ALA A 72 31.76 -12.34 -9.39
CA ALA A 72 30.46 -11.95 -8.83
C ALA A 72 30.08 -12.74 -7.56
N TRP A 73 29.15 -12.16 -6.81
CA TRP A 73 28.47 -12.82 -5.70
C TRP A 73 27.35 -13.72 -6.22
N ILE A 74 27.18 -14.88 -5.60
CA ILE A 74 26.07 -15.82 -5.82
C ILE A 74 25.39 -16.16 -4.50
N GLU A 75 24.12 -16.55 -4.56
CA GLU A 75 23.42 -17.10 -3.40
C GLU A 75 23.93 -18.51 -3.12
N SER A 76 24.30 -18.79 -1.86
CA SER A 76 24.72 -20.12 -1.41
C SER A 76 23.76 -20.76 -0.41
N ALA A 77 22.71 -20.05 -0.01
CA ALA A 77 21.62 -20.62 0.79
C ALA A 77 20.85 -21.66 -0.02
N THR A 78 20.47 -22.77 0.62
CA THR A 78 19.55 -23.75 0.01
C THR A 78 18.13 -23.20 0.01
N SER A 79 17.23 -23.81 -0.78
CA SER A 79 15.82 -23.43 -0.76
C SER A 79 15.21 -23.52 0.64
N GLU A 80 15.55 -24.55 1.42
CA GLU A 80 15.03 -24.68 2.79
C GLU A 80 15.56 -23.57 3.71
N GLU A 81 16.82 -23.18 3.55
CA GLU A 81 17.40 -22.07 4.32
C GLU A 81 16.79 -20.73 3.94
N ILE A 82 16.45 -20.53 2.65
CA ILE A 82 15.73 -19.35 2.17
C ILE A 82 14.33 -19.31 2.78
N GLU A 83 13.57 -20.40 2.71
CA GLU A 83 12.21 -20.47 3.28
C GLU A 83 12.20 -20.21 4.80
N ALA A 84 13.15 -20.82 5.53
CA ALA A 84 13.29 -20.59 6.97
C ALA A 84 13.62 -19.13 7.28
N TRP A 85 14.55 -18.54 6.53
CA TRP A 85 14.92 -17.13 6.71
C TRP A 85 13.76 -16.18 6.38
N GLU A 86 12.99 -16.46 5.33
CA GLU A 86 11.83 -15.65 4.93
C GLU A 86 10.69 -15.72 5.95
N ALA A 87 10.51 -16.87 6.60
CA ALA A 87 9.57 -17.01 7.72
C ALA A 87 10.01 -16.18 8.94
N GLU A 88 11.30 -16.06 9.20
CA GLU A 88 11.87 -15.25 10.29
C GLU A 88 11.94 -13.75 9.96
N HIS A 89 12.02 -13.39 8.67
CA HIS A 89 12.16 -12.03 8.16
C HIS A 89 11.00 -11.69 7.20
N PRO A 90 9.76 -11.64 7.67
CA PRO A 90 8.61 -11.37 6.81
C PRO A 90 8.70 -9.99 6.16
N ALA A 91 8.05 -9.84 5.00
CA ALA A 91 7.93 -8.54 4.36
C ALA A 91 7.27 -7.53 5.31
N PRO A 92 7.71 -6.25 5.30
CA PRO A 92 7.07 -5.23 6.11
C PRO A 92 5.59 -5.12 5.69
N SER A 93 4.73 -4.89 6.69
CA SER A 93 3.32 -4.61 6.43
C SER A 93 3.23 -3.45 5.44
N PRO A 94 2.32 -3.50 4.44
CA PRO A 94 2.11 -2.38 3.54
C PRO A 94 1.89 -1.12 4.37
N ALA A 95 2.52 -0.03 3.94
CA ALA A 95 2.32 1.26 4.58
C ALA A 95 0.83 1.59 4.56
N PRO A 96 0.28 2.17 5.64
CA PRO A 96 -1.08 2.68 5.58
C PRO A 96 -1.20 3.70 4.45
N PRO A 97 -2.39 3.85 3.84
CA PRO A 97 -2.59 4.84 2.80
C PRO A 97 -2.18 6.22 3.31
N SER A 98 -1.50 6.96 2.44
CA SER A 98 -1.06 8.32 2.70
C SER A 98 -2.24 9.22 3.06
N GLU A 99 -1.96 10.32 3.75
CA GLU A 99 -2.98 11.32 4.06
C GLU A 99 -3.67 11.84 2.79
N SER A 100 -2.92 12.05 1.70
CA SER A 100 -3.44 12.43 0.40
C SER A 100 -4.42 11.41 -0.18
N GLU A 101 -4.12 10.11 -0.12
CA GLU A 101 -5.02 9.06 -0.61
C GLU A 101 -6.29 8.98 0.24
N ARG A 102 -6.17 9.18 1.56
CA ARG A 102 -7.32 9.23 2.46
C ARG A 102 -8.20 10.45 2.20
N ILE A 103 -7.60 11.62 1.97
CA ILE A 103 -8.33 12.85 1.62
C ILE A 103 -9.07 12.65 0.29
N ALA A 104 -8.40 12.15 -0.75
CA ALA A 104 -9.04 11.89 -2.03
C ALA A 104 -10.21 10.90 -1.91
N SER A 105 -10.05 9.83 -1.10
CA SER A 105 -11.14 8.89 -0.83
C SER A 105 -12.32 9.54 -0.10
N LEU A 106 -12.06 10.43 0.86
CA LEU A 106 -13.09 11.17 1.58
C LEU A 106 -13.80 12.19 0.69
N GLU A 107 -13.09 12.87 -0.20
CA GLU A 107 -13.66 13.82 -1.16
C GLU A 107 -14.61 13.11 -2.13
N THR A 108 -14.23 11.94 -2.64
CA THR A 108 -15.12 11.10 -3.46
C THR A 108 -16.36 10.68 -2.67
N GLN A 109 -16.20 10.13 -1.45
CA GLN A 109 -17.33 9.73 -0.61
C GLN A 109 -18.26 10.90 -0.28
N MET A 110 -17.70 12.08 -0.01
CA MET A 110 -18.47 13.30 0.25
C MET A 110 -19.26 13.72 -0.98
N THR A 111 -18.65 13.65 -2.17
CA THR A 111 -19.31 13.98 -3.44
C THR A 111 -20.45 13.01 -3.73
N ASP A 112 -20.22 11.71 -3.58
CA ASP A 112 -21.25 10.68 -3.77
C ASP A 112 -22.42 10.87 -2.78
N ALA A 113 -22.11 11.16 -1.51
CA ALA A 113 -23.13 11.42 -0.50
C ALA A 113 -23.94 12.70 -0.80
N GLN A 114 -23.30 13.75 -1.29
CA GLN A 114 -23.99 14.98 -1.71
C GLN A 114 -24.89 14.73 -2.92
N MET A 115 -24.44 13.94 -3.89
CA MET A 115 -25.24 13.57 -5.06
C MET A 115 -26.47 12.76 -4.65
N ALA A 116 -26.30 11.72 -3.83
CA ALA A 116 -27.40 10.92 -3.32
C ALA A 116 -28.42 11.76 -2.52
N LEU A 117 -27.94 12.77 -1.77
CA LEU A 117 -28.82 13.68 -1.06
C LEU A 117 -29.65 14.54 -2.03
N VAL A 118 -29.04 15.08 -3.09
CA VAL A 118 -29.75 15.86 -4.12
C VAL A 118 -30.80 15.01 -4.81
N GLU A 119 -30.45 13.79 -5.24
CA GLU A 119 -31.40 12.86 -5.87
C GLU A 119 -32.59 12.54 -4.96
N ALA A 120 -32.35 12.34 -3.66
CA ALA A 120 -33.41 12.10 -2.69
C ALA A 120 -34.33 13.31 -2.50
N TYR A 121 -33.76 14.53 -2.51
CA TYR A 121 -34.55 15.76 -2.45
C TYR A 121 -35.44 15.93 -3.68
N GLU A 122 -34.88 15.76 -4.88
CA GLU A 122 -35.62 15.88 -6.14
C GLU A 122 -36.75 14.84 -6.24
N ALA A 123 -36.49 13.59 -5.85
CA ALA A 123 -37.51 12.54 -5.82
C ALA A 123 -38.65 12.87 -4.84
N THR A 124 -38.32 13.39 -3.66
CA THR A 124 -39.31 13.78 -2.65
C THR A 124 -40.15 14.97 -3.11
N ASP A 125 -39.53 15.97 -3.75
CA ASP A 125 -40.23 17.14 -4.27
C ASP A 125 -41.20 16.78 -5.41
N GLY A 126 -40.77 15.90 -6.31
CA GLY A 126 -41.63 15.33 -7.34
C GLY A 126 -42.84 14.60 -6.74
N GLN A 127 -42.60 13.70 -5.78
CA GLN A 127 -43.68 12.97 -5.10
C GLN A 127 -44.66 13.92 -4.40
N ASN A 128 -44.18 14.95 -3.71
CA ASN A 128 -45.04 15.93 -3.05
C ASN A 128 -45.92 16.68 -4.05
N THR A 129 -45.37 17.01 -5.22
CA THR A 129 -46.13 17.68 -6.29
C THR A 129 -47.22 16.77 -6.85
N ASP A 130 -46.89 15.49 -7.10
CA ASP A 130 -47.85 14.50 -7.56
C ASP A 130 -48.99 14.27 -6.54
N ASP A 131 -48.65 14.21 -5.25
CA ASP A 131 -49.62 14.06 -4.16
C ASP A 131 -50.58 15.26 -4.08
N LEU A 132 -50.06 16.49 -4.26
CA LEU A 132 -50.87 17.71 -4.27
C LEU A 132 -51.81 17.76 -5.48
N LEU A 133 -51.35 17.33 -6.66
CA LEU A 133 -52.17 17.26 -7.87
C LEU A 133 -53.30 16.22 -7.71
N ALA A 134 -52.98 15.03 -7.21
CA ALA A 134 -53.97 13.99 -6.93
C ALA A 134 -55.03 14.47 -5.91
N LEU A 135 -54.61 15.20 -4.87
CA LEU A 135 -55.54 15.78 -3.90
C LEU A 135 -56.48 16.81 -4.55
N ALA A 136 -55.99 17.66 -5.44
CA ALA A 136 -56.80 18.63 -6.18
C ALA A 136 -57.87 17.94 -7.04
N GLU A 137 -57.50 16.89 -7.78
CA GLU A 137 -58.43 16.10 -8.60
C GLU A 137 -59.56 15.45 -7.76
N VAL A 138 -59.23 14.98 -6.56
CA VAL A 138 -60.22 14.44 -5.61
C VAL A 138 -61.19 15.53 -5.14
N TYR A 139 -60.69 16.73 -4.82
CA TYR A 139 -61.55 17.86 -4.43
C TYR A 139 -62.49 18.28 -5.55
N GLU A 140 -61.98 18.39 -6.79
CA GLU A 140 -62.83 18.71 -7.95
C GLU A 140 -63.92 17.65 -8.18
N SER A 141 -63.57 16.37 -8.06
CA SER A 141 -64.52 15.26 -8.16
C SER A 141 -65.59 15.31 -7.07
N MET A 142 -65.22 15.68 -5.85
CA MET A 142 -66.15 15.83 -4.72
C MET A 142 -67.12 16.99 -4.95
N LEU A 143 -66.64 18.13 -5.43
CA LEU A 143 -67.49 19.28 -5.79
C LEU A 143 -68.48 18.92 -6.90
N ALA A 144 -68.00 18.22 -7.94
CA ALA A 144 -68.86 17.74 -9.03
C ALA A 144 -69.93 16.75 -8.53
N LEU A 145 -69.58 15.86 -7.60
CA LEU A 145 -70.52 14.94 -6.97
C LEU A 145 -71.57 15.68 -6.15
N GLN A 146 -71.16 16.65 -5.33
CA GLN A 146 -72.07 17.47 -4.53
C GLN A 146 -73.08 18.21 -5.41
N ALA A 147 -72.61 18.87 -6.48
CA ALA A 147 -73.49 19.56 -7.42
C ALA A 147 -74.53 18.62 -8.08
N ARG A 148 -74.14 17.37 -8.37
CA ARG A 148 -75.05 16.35 -8.90
C ARG A 148 -76.09 15.89 -7.87
N VAL A 149 -75.69 15.74 -6.60
CA VAL A 149 -76.60 15.38 -5.51
C VAL A 149 -77.63 16.50 -5.28
N GLU A 150 -77.18 17.75 -5.20
CA GLU A 150 -78.07 18.91 -5.04
C GLU A 150 -79.09 19.02 -6.20
N ALA A 151 -78.66 18.75 -7.44
CA ALA A 151 -79.55 18.74 -8.60
C ALA A 151 -80.60 17.61 -8.55
N LEU A 152 -80.26 16.44 -8.01
CA LEU A 152 -81.19 15.32 -7.82
C LEU A 152 -82.20 15.63 -6.71
N GLU A 153 -81.75 16.16 -5.57
CA GLU A 153 -82.61 16.55 -4.45
C GLU A 153 -83.58 17.69 -4.83
N GLY A 154 -83.15 18.65 -5.64
CA GLY A 154 -84.01 19.74 -6.15
C GLY A 154 -85.03 19.30 -7.21
N GLY A 155 -84.77 18.19 -7.91
CA GLY A 155 -85.67 17.64 -8.94
C GLY A 155 -86.86 16.87 -8.40
N GLU A 156 -86.82 16.43 -7.14
CA GLU A 156 -87.85 15.59 -6.53
C GLU A 156 -89.11 16.38 -6.09
N GLN A 157 -89.05 17.72 -6.04
CA GLN A 157 -90.20 18.56 -5.62
C GLN A 157 -91.22 18.88 -6.74
N VAL A 158 -91.00 18.47 -7.99
CA VAL A 158 -91.84 18.92 -9.14
C VAL A 158 -92.80 17.84 -9.69
N ASN A 159 -92.82 16.63 -9.12
CA ASN A 159 -93.79 15.58 -9.51
C ASN A 159 -94.68 15.17 -8.32
N GLY A 160 -95.58 16.07 -7.92
CA GLY A 160 -96.72 15.81 -7.04
C GLY A 160 -98.04 15.99 -7.79
#